data_AF-A0A5J5DWJ2-F1
#
_entry.id   AF-A0A5J5DWJ2-F1
#
_cell.length_a   1.000
_cell.length_b   1.000
_cell.length_c   1.000
_cell.angle_alpha   90.00
_cell.angle_beta   90.00
_cell.angle_gamma   90.00
#
_symmetry.space_group_name_H-M   'P 1'
#
loop_
_entity.id
_entity.type
_entity.pdbx_description
1 polymer ?
#
loop_
_entity_poly.entity_id
_entity_poly.type
_entity_poly.pdbx_seq_one_letter_code
_entity_poly.pdbx_strand_id
1 'polypeptide(L)'
;GGDQEGVKRMRGVKYAVLKNPDQLTDRQDESLTALGNTDPKGQLYRAWQLKELLRNLLKHPIGQATAELKRWVFWASHSRIPEIAELSKKI
;
A
#
# COMPACT_ATOMS: atom_id res chain seq x y z
N GLY A 1 -25.50 15.81 -2.79
CA GLY A 1 -24.26 16.61 -2.80
C GLY A 1 -23.02 15.76 -2.51
N GLY A 2 -22.89 15.22 -1.29
CA GLY A 2 -21.67 14.51 -0.85
C GLY A 2 -21.44 13.09 -1.41
N ASP A 3 -22.50 12.42 -1.86
CA ASP A 3 -22.45 11.00 -2.20
C ASP A 3 -21.71 10.71 -3.52
N GLN A 4 -21.82 11.61 -4.51
CA GLN A 4 -21.14 11.45 -5.79
C GLN A 4 -19.62 11.68 -5.70
N GLU A 5 -19.18 12.60 -4.85
CA GLU A 5 -17.76 12.86 -4.63
C GLU A 5 -17.08 11.71 -3.87
N GLY A 6 -17.77 11.10 -2.89
CA GLY A 6 -17.32 9.88 -2.23
C GLY A 6 -17.14 8.70 -3.21
N VAL A 7 -18.12 8.49 -4.09
CA VAL A 7 -18.05 7.43 -5.13
C VAL A 7 -16.93 7.69 -6.14
N LYS A 8 -16.72 8.93 -6.58
CA LYS A 8 -15.61 9.27 -7.49
C LYS A 8 -14.24 9.03 -6.85
N ARG A 9 -14.05 9.45 -5.58
CA ARG A 9 -12.83 9.18 -4.82
C ARG A 9 -12.56 7.69 -4.72
N MET A 10 -13.59 6.90 -4.36
CA MET A 10 -13.43 5.45 -4.23
C MET A 10 -13.14 4.74 -5.57
N ARG A 11 -13.67 5.25 -6.68
CA ARG A 11 -13.27 4.77 -8.03
C ARG A 11 -11.81 5.09 -8.33
N GLY A 12 -11.36 6.32 -8.10
CA GLY A 12 -9.96 6.72 -8.33
C GLY A 12 -8.97 5.85 -7.55
N VAL A 13 -9.30 5.56 -6.29
CA VAL A 13 -8.58 4.64 -5.41
C VAL A 13 -8.54 3.21 -5.95
N LYS A 14 -9.69 2.66 -6.36
CA LYS A 14 -9.77 1.31 -6.90
C LYS A 14 -8.82 1.13 -8.09
N TYR A 15 -8.70 2.13 -8.95
CA TYR A 15 -7.77 2.09 -10.09
C TYR A 15 -6.32 2.32 -9.67
N ALA A 16 -6.04 3.12 -8.63
CA ALA A 16 -4.69 3.35 -8.12
C ALA A 16 -4.11 2.10 -7.44
N VAL A 17 -4.89 1.38 -6.64
CA VAL A 17 -4.45 0.14 -5.96
C VAL A 17 -4.04 -0.96 -6.95
N LEU A 18 -4.64 -0.97 -8.15
CA LEU A 18 -4.36 -1.91 -9.23
C LEU A 18 -3.13 -1.55 -10.07
N LYS A 19 -2.65 -0.31 -9.98
CA LYS A 19 -1.50 0.17 -10.77
C LYS A 19 -0.21 0.07 -9.97
N ASN A 20 0.90 -0.08 -10.71
CA ASN A 20 2.22 0.10 -10.13
C ASN A 20 2.45 1.58 -9.79
N PRO A 21 3.20 1.91 -8.72
CA PRO A 21 3.50 3.29 -8.32
C PRO A 21 4.13 4.11 -9.44
N ASP A 22 4.97 3.48 -10.27
CA ASP A 22 5.60 4.08 -11.45
C ASP A 22 4.63 4.39 -12.60
N GLN A 23 3.36 4.01 -12.48
CA GLN A 23 2.32 4.18 -13.49
C GLN A 23 1.09 4.95 -12.96
N LEU A 24 1.19 5.51 -11.76
CA LEU A 24 0.17 6.39 -11.21
C LEU A 24 0.26 7.75 -11.89
N THR A 25 -0.89 8.32 -12.24
CA THR A 25 -0.94 9.75 -12.61
C THR A 25 -0.95 10.60 -11.34
N ASP A 26 -0.55 11.86 -11.42
CA ASP A 26 -0.50 12.78 -10.26
C ASP A 26 -1.81 12.81 -9.49
N ARG A 27 -2.96 12.86 -10.20
CA ARG A 27 -4.31 12.80 -9.58
C ARG A 27 -4.59 11.49 -8.85
N GLN A 28 -4.05 10.38 -9.34
CA GLN A 28 -4.22 9.07 -8.71
C GLN A 28 -3.34 8.95 -7.47
N ASP A 29 -2.11 9.45 -7.53
CA ASP A 29 -1.20 9.49 -6.40
C ASP A 29 -1.72 10.43 -5.29
N GLU A 30 -2.20 11.62 -5.63
CA GLU A 30 -2.87 12.53 -4.69
C GLU A 30 -4.10 11.88 -4.06
N SER A 31 -4.94 11.21 -4.85
CA SER A 31 -6.14 10.52 -4.35
C SER A 31 -5.78 9.36 -3.42
N LEU A 32 -4.70 8.62 -3.73
CA LEU A 32 -4.22 7.50 -2.95
C LEU A 32 -3.54 7.97 -1.65
N THR A 33 -2.78 9.04 -1.70
CA THR A 33 -2.17 9.70 -0.53
C THR A 33 -3.23 10.32 0.36
N ALA A 34 -4.28 10.93 -0.21
CA ALA A 34 -5.42 11.46 0.54
C ALA A 34 -6.15 10.37 1.35
N LEU A 35 -6.09 9.10 0.92
CA LEU A 35 -6.61 7.99 1.73
C LEU A 35 -5.82 7.73 2.99
N GLY A 36 -4.54 8.11 3.03
CA GLY A 36 -3.69 7.98 4.23
C GLY A 36 -4.32 8.67 5.46
N ASN A 37 -5.15 9.69 5.23
CA ASN A 37 -5.81 10.48 6.26
C ASN A 37 -7.28 10.08 6.54
N THR A 38 -7.84 9.09 5.84
CA THR A 38 -9.24 8.67 5.99
C THR A 38 -9.41 7.41 6.84
N ASP A 39 -10.54 7.32 7.57
CA ASP A 39 -10.91 6.17 8.42
C ASP A 39 -11.14 4.89 7.57
N PRO A 40 -10.69 3.71 8.02
CA PRO A 40 -9.88 3.46 9.22
C PRO A 40 -8.40 3.75 8.97
N LYS A 41 -7.93 4.87 9.54
CA LYS A 41 -6.52 5.27 9.72
C LYS A 41 -5.61 4.97 8.52
N GLY A 42 -6.04 5.26 7.30
CA GLY A 42 -5.27 5.02 6.09
C GLY A 42 -4.86 3.56 5.91
N GLN A 43 -5.64 2.61 6.42
CA GLN A 43 -5.33 1.18 6.36
C GLN A 43 -5.11 0.71 4.92
N LEU A 44 -5.95 1.15 3.99
CA LEU A 44 -5.83 0.81 2.57
C LEU A 44 -4.52 1.35 1.97
N TYR A 45 -4.15 2.58 2.30
CA TYR A 45 -2.90 3.18 1.85
C TYR A 45 -1.68 2.40 2.40
N ARG A 46 -1.68 2.09 3.70
CA ARG A 46 -0.61 1.31 4.35
C ARG A 46 -0.50 -0.11 3.80
N ALA A 47 -1.64 -0.77 3.53
CA ALA A 47 -1.66 -2.08 2.89
C ALA A 47 -1.06 -2.02 1.48
N TRP A 48 -1.42 -0.99 0.70
CA TRP A 48 -0.85 -0.77 -0.63
C TRP A 48 0.66 -0.53 -0.57
N GLN A 49 1.15 0.30 0.35
CA GLN A 49 2.59 0.52 0.54
C GLN A 49 3.33 -0.79 0.87
N LEU A 50 2.79 -1.61 1.77
CA LEU A 50 3.39 -2.90 2.14
C LEU A 50 3.42 -3.88 0.96
N LYS A 51 2.39 -3.91 0.12
CA LYS A 51 2.38 -4.69 -1.12
C LYS A 51 3.47 -4.21 -2.09
N GLU A 52 3.58 -2.90 -2.32
CA GLU A 52 4.54 -2.36 -3.29
C GLU A 52 5.99 -2.51 -2.85
N LEU A 53 6.25 -2.46 -1.53
CA LEU A 53 7.57 -2.78 -0.99
C LEU A 53 7.98 -4.22 -1.34
N LEU A 54 7.09 -5.22 -1.13
CA LEU A 54 7.38 -6.62 -1.54
C LEU A 54 7.67 -6.73 -3.03
N ARG A 55 6.89 -6.05 -3.88
CA ARG A 55 7.11 -6.05 -5.33
C ARG A 55 8.50 -5.53 -5.68
N ASN A 56 8.96 -4.50 -4.98
CA ASN A 56 10.26 -3.89 -5.24
C ASN A 56 11.43 -4.77 -4.80
N LEU A 57 11.27 -5.56 -3.72
CA LEU A 57 12.29 -6.53 -3.28
C LEU A 57 12.71 -7.46 -4.42
N LEU A 58 11.76 -7.91 -5.24
CA LEU A 58 12.00 -8.84 -6.34
C LEU A 58 12.89 -8.27 -7.45
N LYS A 59 13.09 -6.95 -7.49
CA LYS A 59 13.93 -6.26 -8.47
C LYS A 59 15.35 -6.00 -7.96
N HIS A 60 15.60 -6.21 -6.67
CA HIS A 60 16.88 -5.87 -6.05
C HIS A 60 17.82 -7.08 -5.97
N PRO A 61 19.15 -6.84 -5.95
CA PRO A 61 20.13 -7.89 -5.68
C PRO A 61 19.84 -8.60 -4.36
N ILE A 62 20.13 -9.89 -4.26
CA ILE A 62 19.70 -10.74 -3.14
C ILE A 62 20.14 -10.22 -1.76
N GLY A 63 21.33 -9.64 -1.65
CA GLY A 63 21.82 -9.04 -0.39
C GLY A 63 20.98 -7.85 0.06
N GLN A 64 20.62 -6.96 -0.88
CA GLN A 64 19.75 -5.81 -0.63
C GLN A 64 18.32 -6.27 -0.34
N ALA A 65 17.78 -7.18 -1.17
CA ALA A 65 16.44 -7.73 -0.99
C ALA A 65 16.27 -8.40 0.38
N THR A 66 17.31 -9.08 0.88
CA THR A 66 17.29 -9.70 2.22
C THR A 66 17.18 -8.66 3.34
N ALA A 67 17.93 -7.56 3.25
CA ALA A 67 17.89 -6.49 4.25
C ALA A 67 16.53 -5.77 4.23
N GLU A 68 16.01 -5.48 3.04
CA GLU A 68 14.72 -4.85 2.86
C GLU A 68 13.55 -5.78 3.25
N LEU A 69 13.66 -7.09 3.04
CA LEU A 69 12.68 -8.07 3.51
C LEU A 69 12.58 -8.08 5.03
N LYS A 70 13.71 -8.04 5.75
CA LYS A 70 13.72 -7.94 7.23
C LYS A 70 12.99 -6.67 7.70
N ARG A 71 13.23 -5.54 7.03
CA ARG A 71 12.54 -4.27 7.30
C ARG A 71 11.04 -4.37 7.00
N TRP A 72 10.69 -5.05 5.91
CA TRP A 72 9.30 -5.30 5.55
C TRP A 72 8.58 -6.14 6.61
N VAL A 73 9.15 -7.25 7.09
CA VAL A 73 8.58 -8.10 8.15
C VAL A 73 8.34 -7.28 9.43
N PHE A 74 9.29 -6.42 9.80
CA PHE A 74 9.14 -5.53 10.95
C PHE A 74 7.94 -4.59 10.79
N TRP A 75 7.75 -3.97 9.62
CA TRP A 75 6.61 -3.08 9.38
C TRP A 75 5.28 -3.83 9.25
N ALA A 76 5.29 -4.98 8.59
CA ALA A 76 4.11 -5.82 8.36
C ALA A 76 3.53 -6.34 9.69
N SER A 77 4.37 -6.85 10.59
CA SER A 77 3.97 -7.33 11.92
C SER A 77 3.37 -6.23 12.81
N HIS A 78 3.79 -4.97 12.64
CA HIS A 78 3.29 -3.81 13.41
C HIS A 78 2.21 -3.00 12.68
N SER A 79 1.76 -3.46 11.50
CA SER A 79 0.83 -2.70 10.64
C SER A 79 -0.58 -2.53 11.22
N ARG A 80 -0.97 -3.38 12.18
CA ARG A 80 -2.35 -3.54 12.69
C ARG A 80 -3.34 -3.91 11.57
N ILE A 81 -2.85 -4.57 10.51
CA ILE A 81 -3.65 -5.14 9.42
C ILE A 81 -3.55 -6.66 9.57
N PRO A 82 -4.58 -7.35 10.07
CA PRO A 82 -4.49 -8.76 10.45
C PRO A 82 -3.91 -9.65 9.36
N GLU A 83 -4.36 -9.49 8.12
CA GLU A 83 -3.94 -10.30 6.97
C GLU A 83 -2.46 -10.12 6.65
N ILE A 84 -1.94 -8.89 6.77
CA ILE A 84 -0.53 -8.57 6.51
C ILE A 84 0.36 -9.00 7.68
N ALA A 85 -0.13 -8.84 8.92
CA ALA A 85 0.56 -9.31 10.10
C ALA A 85 0.68 -10.85 10.09
N GLU A 86 -0.36 -11.57 9.68
CA GLU A 86 -0.30 -13.02 9.50
C GLU A 86 0.65 -13.42 8.36
N LEU A 87 0.68 -12.68 7.25
CA LEU A 87 1.64 -12.93 6.17
C LEU A 87 3.08 -12.81 6.66
N SER A 88 3.38 -11.83 7.52
CA SER A 88 4.73 -11.62 8.06
C SER A 88 5.28 -12.78 8.88
N LYS A 89 4.41 -13.69 9.35
CA LYS A 89 4.80 -14.89 10.12
C LYS A 89 5.12 -16.10 9.24
N LYS A 90 4.81 -16.03 7.93
CA LYS A 90 4.92 -17.14 6.97
C LYS A 90 6.09 -16.98 6.00
N ILE A 91 6.75 -15.82 6.02
CA ILE A 91 7.92 -15.48 5.21
C ILE A 91 9.14 -15.51 6.11
#